data_AF-A0A498QGH8-F1
#
_entry.id   AF-A0A498QGH8-F1
#
_cell.length_a   1.000
_cell.length_b   1.000
_cell.length_c   1.000
_cell.angle_alpha   90.00
_cell.angle_beta   90.00
_cell.angle_gamma   90.00
#
_symmetry.space_group_name_H-M   'P 1'
#
loop_
_entity.id
_entity.type
_entity.pdbx_description
1 polymer ?
#
loop_
_entity_poly.entity_id
_entity_poly.type
_entity_poly.pdbx_seq_one_letter_code
_entity_poly.pdbx_strand_id
1 'polypeptide(L)' 'MPDTFDSDPESLPPVTAALRQCWIANNPGTIGAQLDAVPAPFSMRAVLDAVHALELRVAALEAA' A
#
# COMPACT_ATOMS: atom_id res chain seq x y z
N MET A 1 -6.40 10.14 -1.85
CA MET A 1 -6.71 8.90 -2.57
C MET A 1 -7.71 8.12 -1.74
N PRO A 2 -8.59 7.29 -2.34
CA PRO A 2 -9.24 6.23 -1.57
C PRO A 2 -8.15 5.34 -0.94
N ASP A 3 -8.42 4.81 0.25
CA ASP A 3 -7.45 4.00 1.01
C ASP A 3 -7.00 2.77 0.19
N THR A 4 -5.77 2.81 -0.34
CA THR A 4 -5.24 1.74 -1.19
C THR A 4 -4.99 0.44 -0.42
N PHE A 5 -4.92 0.51 0.91
CA PHE A 5 -4.73 -0.66 1.76
C PHE A 5 -5.95 -1.59 1.75
N ASP A 6 -7.15 -1.02 1.67
CA ASP A 6 -8.42 -1.73 1.69
C ASP A 6 -8.95 -2.03 0.27
N SER A 7 -8.22 -1.62 -0.77
CA SER A 7 -8.55 -1.91 -2.17
C SER A 7 -8.33 -3.38 -2.52
N ASP A 8 -9.05 -3.86 -3.56
CA ASP A 8 -8.87 -5.20 -4.11
C ASP A 8 -7.39 -5.39 -4.51
N PRO A 9 -6.66 -6.37 -3.92
CA PRO A 9 -5.25 -6.61 -4.23
C PRO A 9 -4.98 -6.81 -5.73
N GLU A 10 -5.93 -7.37 -6.48
CA GLU A 10 -5.76 -7.62 -7.92
C GLU A 10 -5.92 -6.34 -8.78
N SER A 11 -6.46 -5.28 -8.19
CA SER A 11 -6.61 -3.97 -8.83
C SER A 11 -5.43 -3.02 -8.61
N LEU A 12 -4.49 -3.39 -7.74
CA LEU A 12 -3.33 -2.56 -7.40
C LEU A 12 -2.21 -2.70 -8.44
N PRO A 13 -1.52 -1.62 -8.81
CA PRO A 13 -0.32 -1.70 -9.64
C PRO A 13 0.81 -2.48 -8.94
N PRO A 14 1.76 -3.03 -9.71
CA PRO A 14 2.61 -4.15 -9.26
C PRO A 14 3.47 -3.86 -8.03
N VAL A 15 4.08 -2.68 -7.92
CA VAL A 15 4.93 -2.30 -6.78
C VAL A 15 4.08 -2.00 -5.55
N THR A 16 2.92 -1.37 -5.73
CA THR A 16 1.94 -1.15 -4.65
C THR A 16 1.46 -2.49 -4.07
N ALA A 17 1.12 -3.43 -4.95
CA ALA A 17 0.70 -4.78 -4.56
C ALA A 17 1.81 -5.53 -3.81
N ALA A 18 3.04 -5.52 -4.34
CA ALA A 18 4.20 -6.16 -3.72
C ALA A 18 4.51 -5.57 -2.34
N LEU A 19 4.45 -4.25 -2.20
CA LEU A 19 4.71 -3.57 -0.93
C LEU A 19 3.67 -3.94 0.14
N ARG A 20 2.39 -4.01 -0.24
CA ARG A 20 1.30 -4.46 0.65
C ARG A 20 1.50 -5.91 1.08
N GLN A 21 1.86 -6.80 0.15
CA GLN A 21 2.13 -8.21 0.46
C GLN A 21 3.33 -8.38 1.40
N CYS A 22 4.43 -7.67 1.15
CA CYS A 22 5.60 -7.66 2.02
C CYS A 22 5.24 -7.21 3.45
N TRP A 23 4.42 -6.16 3.58
CA TRP A 23 3.98 -5.69 4.88
C TRP A 23 3.16 -6.75 5.62
N ILE A 24 2.16 -7.35 4.97
CA ILE A 24 1.31 -8.40 5.55
C ILE A 24 2.16 -9.60 5.99
N ALA A 25 3.07 -10.06 5.14
CA ALA A 25 3.90 -11.23 5.42
C ALA A 25 4.84 -11.03 6.62
N ASN A 26 5.37 -9.81 6.79
CA ASN A 26 6.33 -9.50 7.86
C ASN A 26 5.68 -8.96 9.13
N ASN A 27 4.36 -8.71 9.12
CA ASN A 27 3.60 -8.27 10.29
C ASN A 27 2.38 -9.16 10.57
N PRO A 28 2.57 -10.49 10.73
CA PRO A 28 1.49 -11.43 11.00
C PRO A 28 0.90 -11.14 12.39
N GLY A 29 -0.25 -10.46 12.42
CA GLY A 29 -0.88 -9.96 13.65
C GLY A 29 -1.41 -8.53 13.55
N THR A 30 -1.02 -7.78 12.51
CA THR A 30 -1.55 -6.43 12.25
C THR A 30 -2.86 -6.41 11.45
N ILE A 31 -3.29 -7.56 10.90
CA ILE A 31 -4.62 -7.70 10.30
C ILE A 31 -5.64 -7.74 11.45
N GLY A 32 -6.15 -6.57 11.84
CA GLY A 32 -7.17 -6.41 12.88
C GLY A 32 -6.68 -6.00 14.27
N ALA A 33 -5.37 -5.83 14.50
CA ALA A 33 -4.86 -5.25 15.75
C ALA A 33 -4.92 -3.72 15.72
N GLN A 34 -5.27 -3.10 16.86
CA GLN A 34 -5.30 -1.64 17.01
C GLN A 34 -3.96 -1.01 16.57
N LEU A 35 -4.10 0.02 15.73
CA LEU A 35 -3.06 0.60 14.88
C LEU A 35 -2.00 1.43 15.64
N ASP A 36 -1.82 1.23 16.94
CA ASP A 36 -1.08 2.17 17.80
C ASP A 36 0.19 1.59 18.46
N ALA A 37 0.48 0.28 18.30
CA ALA A 37 1.59 -0.38 19.02
C ALA A 37 2.83 -0.77 18.18
N VAL A 38 2.75 -0.72 16.86
CA VAL A 38 3.84 -0.99 15.88
C VAL A 38 3.86 0.23 14.94
N PRO A 39 5.01 0.78 14.48
CA PRO A 39 5.08 2.06 13.75
C PRO A 39 3.82 2.31 12.91
N ALA A 40 3.02 3.25 13.41
CA ALA A 40 1.55 3.22 13.34
C ALA A 40 1.07 2.90 11.91
N PRO A 41 0.28 1.84 11.68
CA PRO A 41 -0.34 1.49 10.41
C PRO A 41 -0.90 2.61 9.53
N PHE A 42 -1.25 3.77 10.10
CA PHE A 42 -1.49 5.01 9.34
C PHE A 42 -0.31 5.39 8.42
N SER A 43 0.91 5.29 8.93
CA SER A 43 2.15 5.54 8.20
C SER A 43 2.33 4.56 7.04
N MET A 44 1.98 3.29 7.24
CA MET A 44 2.03 2.29 6.16
C MET A 44 0.96 2.55 5.09
N ARG A 45 -0.26 2.89 5.48
CA ARG A 45 -1.33 3.30 4.55
C ARG A 45 -0.90 4.51 3.72
N ALA A 46 -0.31 5.52 4.35
CA ALA A 46 0.23 6.70 3.66
C ALA A 46 1.38 6.36 2.70
N VAL A 47 2.27 5.42 3.07
CA VAL A 47 3.35 4.94 2.19
C VAL A 47 2.77 4.20 0.98
N LEU A 48 1.77 3.35 1.17
CA LEU A 48 1.11 2.64 0.06
C LEU A 48 0.42 3.61 -0.90
N ASP A 49 -0.30 4.60 -0.39
CA ASP A 49 -0.93 5.65 -1.21
C ASP A 49 0.13 6.44 -2.01
N ALA A 50 1.26 6.79 -1.39
CA ALA A 50 2.33 7.51 -2.06
C ALA A 50 2.99 6.69 -3.18
N VAL A 51 3.21 5.39 -2.95
CA VAL A 51 3.76 4.46 -3.95
C VAL A 51 2.77 4.26 -5.10
N HIS A 52 1.49 4.11 -4.79
CA HIS A 52 0.44 3.99 -5.79
C HIS A 52 0.37 5.23 -6.69
N ALA A 53 0.39 6.43 -6.10
CA ALA A 53 0.41 7.69 -6.85
C ALA A 53 1.65 7.82 -7.74
N LEU A 54 2.81 7.37 -7.26
CA LEU A 54 4.04 7.37 -8.03
C LEU A 54 3.97 6.41 -9.21
N GLU A 55 3.49 5.18 -9.00
CA GLU A 55 3.33 4.19 -10.07
C GLU A 55 2.39 4.67 -11.18
N LEU A 56 1.24 5.25 -10.81
CA LEU A 56 0.32 5.83 -11.78
C LEU A 56 0.96 6.96 -12.58
N ARG A 57 1.78 7.79 -11.93
CA ARG A 57 2.47 8.89 -12.60
C ARG A 57 3.58 8.40 -13.53
N VAL A 58 4.33 7.36 -13.16
CA VAL A 58 5.34 6.73 -14.02
C VAL A 58 4.67 6.12 -15.24
N ALA A 59 3.60 5.33 -15.06
CA ALA A 59 2.87 4.73 -16.18
C ALA A 59 2.31 5.80 -17.14
N ALA A 60 1.80 6.92 -16.61
CA ALA A 60 1.35 8.04 -17.43
C ALA A 60 2.49 8.73 -18.20
N LEU A 61 3.69 8.81 -17.62
CA LEU A 61 4.88 9.36 -18.30
C LEU A 61 5.42 8.41 -19.38
N GLU A 62 5.36 7.09 -19.16
CA GLU A 62 5.78 6.08 -20.14
C GLU A 62 4.83 5.98 -21.34
N ALA A 63 3.57 6.38 -21.18
CA ALA A 63 2.56 6.39 -22.23
C ALA A 63 2.58 7.65 -23.11
N ALA A 64 3.41 8.66 -22.78
CA ALA A 64 3.54 9.93 -23.49
C ALA A 64 4.70 9.92 -24.49
#